data_AF-A0A9W6YIM0-F1
#
_entry.id   AF-A0A9W6YIM0-F1
#
_cell.length_a   1.000
_cell.length_b   1.000
_cell.length_c   1.000
_cell.angle_alpha   90.00
_cell.angle_beta   90.00
_cell.angle_gamma   90.00
#
_symmetry.space_group_name_H-M   'P 1'
#
loop_
_entity.id
_entity.type
_entity.pdbx_description
1 polymer ?
#
loop_
_entity_poly.entity_id
_entity_poly.type
_entity_poly.pdbx_seq_one_letter_code
_entity_poly.pdbx_strand_id
1 'polypeptide(L)'
;MDRRRELSASLSTDALRGYEEVQKRRSVQFDITDILPKENVKARKKEVNSPLGPVSLPRPGRNGALSPNERIPPAAPKAIQKDGTMQTSVAESYAERLEQAENTELFAYASALCHRVTGRYLPRTLLQSDPEAQQRELERVQHDPEILRAIDSVRVLSAQFKDVAQTTMGHRRELGHALFRIEENYLKLFEKLLELSLRLYWEYEHRTEAQRREDRATAERWRDKYERKCDECVKINKKLAAREIIHRAREIELHDFRGQMKDIEKELGNQRGLEAQIIQLQDAAALQRVLERKLRDDFVQLTVRFLFFALHCYVMANLIGLARLYEIQKTHEEMIEYQKQLREEVHFKY
;
A
#
# COMPACT_ATOMS: atom_id res chain seq x y z
N MET A 1 -30.32 25.89 -45.59
CA MET A 1 -29.24 26.89 -45.77
C MET A 1 -28.62 27.14 -44.41
N ASP A 2 -27.83 26.16 -43.96
CA ASP A 2 -27.17 26.12 -42.66
C ASP A 2 -25.85 26.89 -42.72
N ARG A 3 -25.67 27.87 -41.83
CA ARG A 3 -24.36 28.49 -41.60
C ARG A 3 -23.62 27.72 -40.52
N ARG A 4 -22.74 26.84 -40.97
CA ARG A 4 -21.63 26.26 -40.19
C ARG A 4 -20.85 27.40 -39.52
N ARG A 5 -20.66 27.31 -38.20
CA ARG A 5 -19.58 27.98 -37.49
C ARG A 5 -18.69 26.90 -36.90
N GLU A 6 -17.58 26.68 -37.59
CA GLU A 6 -16.43 25.92 -37.09
C GLU A 6 -15.83 26.73 -35.94
N LEU A 7 -15.82 26.15 -34.74
CA LEU A 7 -15.01 26.63 -33.62
C LEU A 7 -13.81 25.68 -33.50
N SER A 8 -12.76 25.98 -34.26
CA SER A 8 -11.42 25.46 -34.05
C SER A 8 -10.86 26.09 -32.77
N ALA A 9 -10.84 25.33 -31.67
CA ALA A 9 -10.08 25.70 -30.48
C ALA A 9 -8.62 25.30 -30.70
N SER A 10 -7.82 26.26 -31.18
CA SER A 10 -6.36 26.19 -31.16
C SER A 10 -5.88 26.27 -29.71
N LEU A 11 -5.26 25.19 -29.22
CA LEU A 11 -4.50 25.16 -27.97
C LEU A 11 -3.30 26.11 -28.11
N SER A 12 -3.38 27.27 -27.47
CA SER A 12 -2.24 28.19 -27.33
C SER A 12 -1.18 27.54 -26.43
N THR A 13 -0.04 27.23 -27.03
CA THR A 13 1.18 26.72 -26.39
C THR A 13 1.87 27.75 -25.49
N ASP A 14 1.37 28.98 -25.41
CA ASP A 14 1.94 30.04 -24.55
C ASP A 14 1.52 29.90 -23.08
N ALA A 15 0.46 29.15 -22.77
CA ALA A 15 0.03 28.89 -21.39
C ALA A 15 0.88 27.83 -20.66
N LEU A 16 1.72 27.07 -21.39
CA LEU A 16 2.60 26.04 -20.82
C LEU A 16 4.03 26.55 -20.55
N ARG A 17 4.41 27.73 -21.06
CA ARG A 17 5.77 28.27 -20.88
C ARG A 17 5.98 29.05 -19.58
N GLY A 18 4.90 29.49 -18.94
CA GLY A 18 4.95 30.27 -17.70
C GLY A 18 5.25 29.46 -16.42
N TYR A 19 5.23 28.13 -16.49
CA TYR A 19 5.49 27.27 -15.32
C TYR A 19 6.92 26.71 -15.25
N GLU A 20 7.70 26.79 -16.33
CA GLU A 20 9.08 26.25 -16.36
C GLU A 20 10.15 27.22 -15.82
N GLU A 21 9.86 28.51 -15.66
CA GLU A 21 10.87 29.50 -15.22
C GLU A 21 10.92 29.77 -13.71
N VAL A 22 10.05 29.17 -12.89
CA VAL A 22 10.05 29.39 -11.42
C VAL A 22 10.72 28.25 -10.63
N GLN A 23 11.05 27.11 -11.26
CA GLN A 23 11.71 25.99 -10.58
C GLN A 23 13.21 25.90 -10.89
N LYS A 24 13.95 26.98 -10.59
CA LYS A 24 15.42 26.94 -10.44
C LYS A 24 15.83 27.30 -9.01
N ARG A 25 15.38 26.53 -8.00
CA ARG A 25 16.02 26.51 -6.67
C ARG A 25 15.94 25.12 -6.00
N ARG A 26 17.12 24.48 -5.93
CA ARG A 26 17.56 23.39 -5.04
C ARG A 26 16.87 22.02 -5.18
N SER A 27 17.59 21.09 -5.79
CA SER A 27 17.41 19.65 -5.59
C SER A 27 17.82 19.27 -4.16
N VAL A 28 16.86 18.92 -3.31
CA VAL A 28 17.11 18.22 -2.05
C VAL A 28 16.96 16.73 -2.35
N GLN A 29 18.11 16.04 -2.47
CA GLN A 29 18.18 14.58 -2.42
C GLN A 29 17.83 14.15 -0.98
N PHE A 30 16.80 13.33 -0.82
CA PHE A 30 16.51 12.65 0.45
C PHE A 30 17.17 11.28 0.42
N ASP A 31 18.37 11.19 1.02
CA ASP A 31 18.96 9.90 1.38
C ASP A 31 18.37 9.44 2.71
N ILE A 32 17.67 8.30 2.68
CA ILE A 32 17.05 7.67 3.85
C ILE A 32 18.14 6.98 4.67
N THR A 33 18.97 7.73 5.40
CA THR A 33 19.90 7.17 6.42
C THR A 33 20.26 8.13 7.57
N ASP A 34 19.50 9.19 7.83
CA ASP A 34 19.85 10.19 8.87
C ASP A 34 19.00 10.16 10.15
N ILE A 35 18.52 8.97 10.56
CA ILE A 35 17.98 8.76 11.92
C ILE A 35 18.83 7.73 12.66
N LEU A 36 20.09 8.08 12.95
CA LEU A 36 20.86 7.51 14.05
C LEU A 36 21.77 8.59 14.66
N PRO A 37 21.80 8.77 15.99
CA PRO A 37 22.63 9.78 16.63
C PRO A 37 24.11 9.39 16.58
N LYS A 38 24.96 10.33 16.13
CA LYS A 38 26.42 10.23 16.14
C LYS A 38 26.96 10.53 17.54
N GLU A 39 27.41 9.50 18.26
CA GLU A 39 28.36 9.65 19.36
C GLU A 39 29.79 9.38 18.86
N ASN A 40 30.66 10.38 19.00
CA ASN A 40 32.09 10.26 18.76
C ASN A 40 32.81 10.06 20.10
N VAL A 41 33.19 8.82 20.45
CA VAL A 41 34.40 8.56 21.27
C VAL A 41 35.11 7.32 20.76
N LYS A 42 36.43 7.46 20.62
CA LYS A 42 37.39 6.50 20.08
C LYS A 42 37.50 5.20 20.88
N ALA A 43 37.58 4.10 20.14
CA ALA A 43 38.42 2.91 20.35
C ALA A 43 38.43 2.19 21.72
N ARG A 44 37.96 0.94 21.72
CA ARG A 44 38.79 -0.25 22.02
C ARG A 44 38.06 -1.56 21.68
N LYS A 45 38.86 -2.51 21.19
CA LYS A 45 38.52 -3.88 20.73
C LYS A 45 38.05 -4.78 21.90
N LYS A 46 37.08 -5.67 21.64
CA LYS A 46 37.19 -7.15 21.65
C LYS A 46 35.82 -7.82 21.87
N GLU A 47 35.57 -8.88 21.09
CA GLU A 47 35.00 -10.22 21.39
C GLU A 47 33.78 -10.35 22.35
N VAL A 48 32.82 -11.28 22.27
CA VAL A 48 32.35 -12.39 21.42
C VAL A 48 31.08 -12.92 22.17
N ASN A 49 30.13 -13.54 21.45
CA ASN A 49 29.02 -14.43 21.91
C ASN A 49 27.61 -13.90 22.28
N SER A 50 26.65 -14.46 21.52
CA SER A 50 25.18 -14.47 21.55
C SER A 50 24.55 -15.20 22.77
N PRO A 51 23.25 -15.58 22.77
CA PRO A 51 21.99 -14.79 22.83
C PRO A 51 21.09 -15.25 24.01
N LEU A 52 20.25 -14.39 24.61
CA LEU A 52 19.23 -14.85 25.59
C LEU A 52 17.89 -14.13 25.40
N GLY A 53 16.83 -14.97 25.35
CA GLY A 53 15.43 -14.63 25.14
C GLY A 53 14.70 -14.03 26.37
N PRO A 54 13.36 -14.01 26.35
CA PRO A 54 12.56 -12.95 26.95
C PRO A 54 12.31 -13.11 28.45
N VAL A 55 12.18 -11.96 29.09
CA VAL A 55 11.91 -11.72 30.51
C VAL A 55 10.51 -12.21 30.90
N SER A 56 10.46 -13.20 31.79
CA SER A 56 9.23 -13.66 32.47
C SER A 56 8.98 -12.83 33.73
N LEU A 57 7.83 -12.17 33.80
CA LEU A 57 7.30 -11.52 35.01
C LEU A 57 6.72 -12.57 35.98
N PRO A 58 6.90 -12.45 37.31
CA PRO A 58 6.12 -13.22 38.27
C PRO A 58 4.95 -12.40 38.85
N ARG A 59 3.78 -13.05 38.98
CA ARG A 59 2.67 -12.63 39.87
C ARG A 59 2.23 -13.80 40.76
N PRO A 60 1.63 -13.52 41.94
CA PRO A 60 1.73 -14.35 43.15
C PRO A 60 0.65 -15.43 43.30
N GLY A 61 0.98 -16.44 44.12
CA GLY A 61 0.16 -17.63 44.40
C GLY A 61 -0.89 -17.47 45.52
N ARG A 62 -1.76 -18.49 45.60
CA ARG A 62 -2.86 -18.65 46.58
C ARG A 62 -2.82 -20.08 47.16
N ASN A 63 -2.44 -20.16 48.44
CA ASN A 63 -2.82 -21.05 49.56
C ASN A 63 -2.73 -22.59 49.53
N GLY A 64 -1.99 -23.11 50.55
CA GLY A 64 -2.33 -24.24 51.45
C GLY A 64 -1.86 -25.63 51.00
N ALA A 65 -1.25 -26.51 51.79
CA ALA A 65 -0.88 -26.62 53.22
C ALA A 65 0.18 -27.76 53.30
N LEU A 66 1.23 -27.71 54.13
CA LEU A 66 1.31 -28.31 55.49
C LEU A 66 2.75 -28.11 56.03
N SER A 67 2.85 -27.75 57.32
CA SER A 67 4.03 -27.39 58.16
C SER A 67 4.87 -28.63 58.59
N PRO A 68 5.87 -28.57 59.53
CA PRO A 68 6.61 -27.46 60.17
C PRO A 68 8.15 -27.68 60.34
N ASN A 69 8.97 -26.62 60.32
CA ASN A 69 9.94 -26.32 61.41
C ASN A 69 10.79 -25.06 61.16
N GLU A 70 10.65 -24.14 62.12
CA GLU A 70 11.66 -23.29 62.75
C GLU A 70 12.50 -22.23 61.98
N ARG A 71 12.27 -20.98 62.46
CA ARG A 71 13.19 -19.85 62.71
C ARG A 71 13.33 -18.75 61.65
N ILE A 72 12.59 -17.66 61.90
CA ILE A 72 12.98 -16.28 61.58
C ILE A 72 12.98 -15.47 62.90
N PRO A 73 13.99 -14.60 63.15
CA PRO A 73 13.93 -13.49 64.11
C PRO A 73 13.60 -12.16 63.37
N PRO A 74 13.52 -10.98 64.03
CA PRO A 74 12.64 -10.57 65.12
C PRO A 74 11.84 -9.27 64.80
N ALA A 75 11.02 -8.85 65.78
CA ALA A 75 10.57 -7.49 66.12
C ALA A 75 9.32 -6.87 65.42
N ALA A 76 8.25 -6.70 66.20
CA ALA A 76 7.88 -5.39 66.78
C ALA A 76 6.65 -5.53 67.72
N PRO A 77 6.64 -4.95 68.94
CA PRO A 77 5.46 -4.87 69.79
C PRO A 77 4.78 -3.49 69.68
N LYS A 78 3.44 -3.47 69.67
CA LYS A 78 2.49 -2.41 70.09
C LYS A 78 1.09 -2.82 69.61
N ALA A 79 -0.02 -2.70 70.33
CA ALA A 79 -0.30 -2.12 71.64
C ALA A 79 -1.69 -2.60 72.08
N ILE A 80 -1.88 -2.87 73.38
CA ILE A 80 -3.17 -2.62 74.05
C ILE A 80 -2.84 -1.93 75.37
N GLN A 81 -3.36 -0.71 75.49
CA GLN A 81 -3.31 0.13 76.67
C GLN A 81 -4.52 -0.12 77.57
N LYS A 82 -4.37 0.39 78.79
CA LYS A 82 -5.36 0.73 79.84
C LYS A 82 -5.58 -0.37 80.87
N ASP A 83 -5.35 -0.17 82.17
CA ASP A 83 -5.17 1.03 82.98
C ASP A 83 -4.36 0.69 84.25
N GLY A 84 -3.77 1.71 84.87
CA GLY A 84 -3.74 1.79 86.34
C GLY A 84 -2.45 1.39 87.07
N THR A 85 -1.54 2.35 87.14
CA THR A 85 -0.77 2.70 88.37
C THR A 85 0.40 1.81 88.81
N MET A 86 1.52 2.48 89.11
CA MET A 86 2.75 1.98 89.75
C MET A 86 3.83 1.34 88.85
N GLN A 87 4.43 2.16 87.99
CA GLN A 87 5.81 1.95 87.52
C GLN A 87 6.66 3.23 87.64
N THR A 88 6.41 4.03 88.65
CA THR A 88 7.36 5.06 89.14
C THR A 88 8.29 4.50 90.23
N SER A 89 7.89 3.40 90.89
CA SER A 89 8.61 2.88 92.05
C SER A 89 9.91 2.14 91.76
N VAL A 90 10.21 1.69 90.52
CA VAL A 90 11.44 0.90 90.29
C VAL A 90 12.68 1.78 90.06
N ALA A 91 12.52 2.91 89.37
CA ALA A 91 13.62 3.86 89.17
C ALA A 91 13.88 4.68 90.44
N GLU A 92 12.80 5.06 91.16
CA GLU A 92 12.90 5.65 92.49
C GLU A 92 13.51 4.62 93.47
N SER A 93 13.12 3.34 93.45
CA SER A 93 13.67 2.31 94.34
C SER A 93 15.14 1.94 94.07
N TYR A 94 15.67 2.12 92.86
CA TYR A 94 17.11 1.90 92.61
C TYR A 94 17.95 3.11 93.06
N ALA A 95 17.42 4.33 92.90
CA ALA A 95 18.04 5.55 93.40
C ALA A 95 17.97 5.62 94.94
N GLU A 96 16.82 5.29 95.54
CA GLU A 96 16.64 5.20 96.99
C GLU A 96 17.49 4.06 97.60
N ARG A 97 17.66 2.92 96.92
CA ARG A 97 18.59 1.85 97.35
C ARG A 97 20.07 2.26 97.32
N LEU A 98 20.44 3.22 96.48
CA LEU A 98 21.80 3.80 96.48
C LEU A 98 21.99 4.81 97.62
N GLU A 99 20.93 5.51 98.04
CA GLU A 99 20.98 6.46 99.16
C GLU A 99 20.82 5.80 100.53
N GLN A 100 20.13 4.64 100.63
CA GLN A 100 19.75 4.00 101.90
C GLN A 100 20.55 2.77 102.33
N ALA A 101 21.64 2.46 101.65
CA ALA A 101 22.59 1.48 102.16
C ALA A 101 24.00 2.04 102.03
N GLU A 102 24.53 2.57 103.13
CA GLU A 102 25.96 2.47 103.41
C GLU A 102 26.32 0.98 103.39
N ASN A 103 26.55 0.44 102.19
CA ASN A 103 26.80 -0.97 102.01
C ASN A 103 28.19 -1.22 102.59
N THR A 104 28.23 -1.68 103.84
CA THR A 104 29.44 -1.89 104.64
C THR A 104 30.45 -2.78 103.92
N GLU A 105 29.96 -3.67 103.05
CA GLU A 105 30.78 -4.52 102.18
C GLU A 105 31.41 -3.75 101.01
N LEU A 106 30.69 -2.83 100.37
CA LEU A 106 31.24 -1.95 99.33
C LEU A 106 32.23 -0.95 99.93
N PHE A 107 31.96 -0.44 101.13
CA PHE A 107 32.89 0.39 101.88
C PHE A 107 34.16 -0.40 102.24
N ALA A 108 34.04 -1.59 102.83
CA ALA A 108 35.19 -2.44 103.14
C ALA A 108 35.98 -2.84 101.89
N TYR A 109 35.31 -3.05 100.75
CA TYR A 109 35.95 -3.32 99.46
C TYR A 109 36.67 -2.10 98.89
N ALA A 110 36.04 -0.93 98.88
CA ALA A 110 36.63 0.32 98.42
C ALA A 110 37.81 0.73 99.32
N SER A 111 37.66 0.65 100.64
CA SER A 111 38.73 0.92 101.61
C SER A 111 39.89 -0.06 101.47
N ALA A 112 39.64 -1.34 101.16
CA ALA A 112 40.69 -2.31 100.88
C ALA A 112 41.43 -2.04 99.56
N LEU A 113 40.72 -1.59 98.52
CA LEU A 113 41.32 -1.13 97.27
C LEU A 113 42.17 0.12 97.49
N CYS A 114 41.65 1.09 98.23
CA CYS A 114 42.37 2.30 98.59
C CYS A 114 43.61 1.98 99.43
N HIS A 115 43.52 1.10 100.43
CA HIS A 115 44.67 0.60 101.19
C HIS A 115 45.70 -0.08 100.29
N ARG A 116 45.27 -0.89 99.32
CA ARG A 116 46.19 -1.56 98.37
C ARG A 116 46.93 -0.57 97.46
N VAL A 117 46.29 0.52 97.07
CA VAL A 117 46.84 1.51 96.12
C VAL A 117 47.65 2.59 96.82
N THR A 118 47.23 3.03 98.01
CA THR A 118 47.83 4.18 98.71
C THR A 118 48.47 3.82 100.05
N GLY A 119 48.14 2.67 100.64
CA GLY A 119 48.64 2.25 101.96
C GLY A 119 48.10 3.03 103.16
N ARG A 120 47.18 3.99 102.95
CA ARG A 120 46.74 4.94 104.00
C ARG A 120 45.47 4.55 104.76
N TYR A 121 44.71 3.58 104.26
CA TYR A 121 43.40 3.20 104.79
C TYR A 121 43.44 1.85 105.51
N LEU A 122 42.47 1.53 106.36
CA LEU A 122 42.49 0.26 107.11
C LEU A 122 42.21 -0.96 106.20
N PRO A 123 42.91 -2.10 106.37
CA PRO A 123 42.68 -3.31 105.58
C PRO A 123 41.33 -3.97 105.83
N ARG A 124 40.81 -4.68 104.82
CA ARG A 124 39.50 -5.36 104.80
C ARG A 124 39.24 -6.22 106.03
N THR A 125 40.26 -6.93 106.51
CA THR A 125 40.16 -7.87 107.63
C THR A 125 39.86 -7.18 108.95
N LEU A 126 40.38 -5.97 109.17
CA LEU A 126 40.16 -5.18 110.39
C LEU A 126 38.82 -4.43 110.35
N LEU A 127 38.42 -3.97 109.15
CA LEU A 127 37.13 -3.31 108.94
C LEU A 127 35.93 -4.25 109.07
N GLN A 128 36.11 -5.55 108.81
CA GLN A 128 35.04 -6.54 108.94
C GLN A 128 34.95 -7.16 110.35
N SER A 129 36.04 -7.12 111.12
CA SER A 129 36.09 -7.73 112.46
C SER A 129 35.68 -6.78 113.59
N ASP A 130 35.90 -5.47 113.42
CA ASP A 130 35.65 -4.47 114.47
C ASP A 130 34.75 -3.34 113.94
N PRO A 131 33.47 -3.29 114.37
CA PRO A 131 32.51 -2.29 113.90
C PRO A 131 32.86 -0.87 114.37
N GLU A 132 33.55 -0.72 115.50
CA GLU A 132 33.94 0.60 116.01
C GLU A 132 35.12 1.18 115.23
N ALA A 133 36.05 0.33 114.79
CA ALA A 133 37.15 0.74 113.91
C ALA A 133 36.63 1.13 112.53
N GLN A 134 35.59 0.45 112.04
CA GLN A 134 34.91 0.78 110.79
C GLN A 134 34.21 2.14 110.84
N GLN A 135 33.50 2.46 111.93
CA GLN A 135 32.90 3.78 112.13
C GLN A 135 33.95 4.89 112.23
N ARG A 136 35.07 4.66 112.93
CA ARG A 136 36.16 5.63 113.01
C ARG A 136 36.83 5.90 111.66
N GLU A 137 36.96 4.90 110.79
CA GLU A 137 37.48 5.07 109.44
C GLU A 137 36.46 5.74 108.50
N LEU A 138 35.17 5.45 108.66
CA LEU A 138 34.10 6.19 107.98
C LEU A 138 34.13 7.67 108.35
N GLU A 139 34.23 7.98 109.64
CA GLU A 139 34.37 9.37 110.12
C GLU A 139 35.63 10.03 109.55
N ARG A 140 36.78 9.34 109.53
CA ARG A 140 38.01 9.88 108.91
C ARG A 140 37.83 10.20 107.42
N VAL A 141 37.30 9.25 106.65
CA VAL A 141 37.04 9.41 105.21
C VAL A 141 36.02 10.53 104.94
N GLN A 142 35.03 10.69 105.81
CA GLN A 142 34.05 11.78 105.74
C GLN A 142 34.66 13.15 106.04
N HIS A 143 35.79 13.23 106.76
CA HIS A 143 36.49 14.47 107.07
C HIS A 143 37.72 14.72 106.19
N ASP A 144 38.11 13.75 105.36
CA ASP A 144 39.28 13.84 104.48
C ASP A 144 39.00 14.75 103.27
N PRO A 145 39.64 15.93 103.17
CA PRO A 145 39.30 16.93 102.15
C PRO A 145 39.69 16.49 100.74
N GLU A 146 40.69 15.61 100.58
CA GLU A 146 41.12 15.10 99.27
C GLU A 146 40.10 14.12 98.67
N ILE A 147 39.52 13.25 99.50
CA ILE A 147 38.51 12.27 99.08
C ILE A 147 37.21 12.98 98.76
N LEU A 148 36.79 13.94 99.60
CA LEU A 148 35.61 14.76 99.32
C LEU A 148 35.76 15.54 98.00
N ARG A 149 36.94 16.13 97.75
CA ARG A 149 37.22 16.79 96.45
C ARG A 149 37.18 15.81 95.28
N ALA A 150 37.70 14.59 95.45
CA ALA A 150 37.64 13.56 94.42
C ALA A 150 36.18 13.14 94.14
N ILE A 151 35.38 12.92 95.18
CA ILE A 151 33.94 12.61 95.07
C ILE A 151 33.20 13.75 94.37
N ASP A 152 33.47 15.00 94.75
CA ASP A 152 32.87 16.17 94.12
C ASP A 152 33.26 16.29 92.64
N SER A 153 34.53 16.04 92.30
CA SER A 153 34.97 16.02 90.89
C SER A 153 34.28 14.92 90.08
N VAL A 154 34.08 13.73 90.64
CA VAL A 154 33.37 12.62 89.99
C VAL A 154 31.88 12.95 89.83
N ARG A 155 31.27 13.61 90.82
CA ARG A 155 29.88 14.10 90.76
C ARG A 155 29.72 15.15 89.66
N VAL A 156 30.64 16.12 89.56
CA VAL A 156 30.66 17.13 88.50
C VAL A 156 30.84 16.47 87.13
N LEU A 157 31.77 15.52 87.00
CA LEU A 157 31.99 14.80 85.74
C LEU A 157 30.75 13.99 85.33
N SER A 158 30.08 13.35 86.28
CA SER A 158 28.85 12.59 86.04
C SER A 158 27.69 13.48 85.61
N ALA A 159 27.58 14.69 86.18
CA ALA A 159 26.62 15.70 85.73
C ALA A 159 26.93 16.16 84.29
N GLN A 160 28.19 16.44 83.98
CA GLN A 160 28.61 16.79 82.62
C GLN A 160 28.31 15.66 81.62
N PHE A 161 28.56 14.40 81.98
CA PHE A 161 28.19 13.26 81.13
C PHE A 161 26.68 13.14 80.94
N LYS A 162 25.88 13.39 81.99
CA LYS A 162 24.42 13.40 81.90
C LYS A 162 23.93 14.51 80.98
N ASP A 163 24.51 15.71 81.05
CA ASP A 163 24.16 16.85 80.20
C ASP A 163 24.57 16.59 78.74
N VAL A 164 25.76 16.02 78.51
CA VAL A 164 26.20 15.58 77.17
C VAL A 164 25.28 14.48 76.61
N ALA A 165 24.86 13.52 77.43
CA ALA A 165 23.92 12.49 77.01
C ALA A 165 22.53 13.06 76.68
N GLN A 166 22.05 14.05 77.45
CA GLN A 166 20.77 14.71 77.18
C GLN A 166 20.82 15.57 75.91
N THR A 167 21.87 16.36 75.71
CA THR A 167 22.06 17.18 74.51
C THR A 167 22.21 16.32 73.25
N THR A 168 22.98 15.23 73.30
CA THR A 168 23.10 14.30 72.16
C THR A 168 21.79 13.60 71.83
N MET A 169 21.00 13.19 72.84
CA MET A 169 19.65 12.66 72.62
C MET A 169 18.69 13.73 72.08
N GLY A 170 18.83 14.99 72.49
CA GLY A 170 18.10 16.14 71.94
C GLY A 170 18.37 16.34 70.45
N HIS A 171 19.66 16.47 70.08
CA HIS A 171 20.07 16.58 68.67
C HIS A 171 19.60 15.38 67.83
N ARG A 172 19.61 14.17 68.38
CA ARG A 172 19.08 12.98 67.69
C ARG A 172 17.59 13.11 67.36
N ARG A 173 16.78 13.67 68.28
CA ARG A 173 15.34 13.90 68.04
C ARG A 173 15.12 14.99 66.99
N GLU A 174 15.86 16.08 67.07
CA GLU A 174 15.78 17.17 66.09
C GLU A 174 16.18 16.71 64.69
N LEU A 175 17.25 15.92 64.57
CA LEU A 175 17.69 15.33 63.31
C LEU A 175 16.64 14.35 62.76
N GLY A 176 15.97 13.58 63.64
CA GLY A 176 14.82 12.76 63.26
C GLY A 176 13.67 13.60 62.67
N HIS A 177 13.29 14.71 63.32
CA HIS A 177 12.26 15.60 62.80
C HIS A 177 12.66 16.26 61.48
N ALA A 178 13.93 16.65 61.32
CA ALA A 178 14.44 17.19 60.08
C ALA A 178 14.37 16.17 58.93
N LEU A 179 14.76 14.91 59.19
CA LEU A 179 14.64 13.83 58.22
C LEU A 179 13.19 13.58 57.80
N PHE A 180 12.24 13.56 58.75
CA PHE A 180 10.82 13.42 58.43
C PHE A 180 10.29 14.57 57.56
N ARG A 181 10.70 15.81 57.84
CA ARG A 181 10.32 16.96 56.98
C ARG A 181 10.92 16.84 55.58
N ILE A 182 12.16 16.36 55.48
CA ILE A 182 12.81 16.13 54.19
C ILE A 182 12.05 15.03 53.43
N GLU A 183 11.72 13.92 54.07
CA GLU A 183 10.94 12.83 53.48
C GLU A 183 9.57 13.31 52.97
N GLU A 184 8.83 14.06 53.79
CA GLU A 184 7.54 14.62 53.40
C GLU A 184 7.66 15.58 52.21
N ASN A 185 8.69 16.43 52.22
CA ASN A 185 8.95 17.35 51.11
C ASN A 185 9.35 16.59 49.82
N TYR A 186 10.16 15.54 49.93
CA TYR A 186 10.53 14.69 48.80
C TYR A 186 9.30 13.98 48.21
N LEU A 187 8.42 13.43 49.05
CA LEU A 187 7.18 12.79 48.61
C LEU A 187 6.27 13.77 47.86
N LYS A 188 6.06 14.98 48.40
CA LYS A 188 5.27 16.02 47.72
C LYS A 188 5.86 16.45 46.38
N LEU A 189 7.19 16.52 46.28
CA LEU A 189 7.89 16.78 45.02
C LEU A 189 7.63 15.68 43.99
N PHE A 190 7.69 14.41 44.40
CA PHE A 190 7.39 13.28 43.52
C PHE A 190 5.92 13.26 43.08
N GLU A 191 4.97 13.53 43.97
CA GLU A 191 3.56 13.66 43.62
C GLU A 191 3.34 14.76 42.58
N LYS A 192 3.97 15.92 42.76
CA LYS A 192 3.84 17.02 41.82
C LYS A 192 4.47 16.72 40.46
N LEU A 193 5.63 16.04 40.45
CA LEU A 193 6.27 15.58 39.23
C LEU A 193 5.39 14.56 38.48
N LEU A 194 4.78 13.63 39.21
CA LEU A 194 3.87 12.64 38.63
C LEU A 194 2.63 13.32 38.04
N GLU A 195 2.02 14.27 38.75
CA GLU A 195 0.87 15.04 38.28
C GLU A 195 1.20 15.80 36.97
N LEU A 196 2.34 16.50 36.93
CA LEU A 196 2.76 17.26 35.75
C LEU A 196 3.08 16.35 34.56
N SER A 197 3.78 15.23 34.78
CA SER A 197 4.10 14.28 33.71
C SER A 197 2.84 13.63 33.12
N LEU A 198 1.88 13.24 33.97
CA LEU A 198 0.57 12.72 33.54
C LEU A 198 -0.21 13.75 32.73
N ARG A 199 -0.24 15.00 33.20
CA ARG A 199 -0.91 16.10 32.49
C ARG A 199 -0.28 16.37 31.12
N LEU A 200 1.06 16.39 31.05
CA LEU A 200 1.78 16.55 29.77
C LEU A 200 1.47 15.40 28.82
N TYR A 201 1.47 14.16 29.30
CA TYR A 201 1.13 12.99 28.49
C TYR A 201 -0.31 13.07 27.98
N TRP A 202 -1.25 13.42 28.85
CA TRP A 202 -2.66 13.59 28.49
C TRP A 202 -2.87 14.68 27.43
N GLU A 203 -2.24 15.85 27.60
CA GLU A 203 -2.31 16.94 26.62
C GLU A 203 -1.68 16.53 25.27
N TYR A 204 -0.58 15.79 25.29
CA TYR A 204 0.06 15.24 24.10
C TYR A 204 -0.84 14.22 23.39
N GLU A 205 -1.40 13.26 24.13
CA GLU A 205 -2.29 12.24 23.58
C GLU A 205 -3.53 12.88 22.97
N HIS A 206 -4.13 13.85 23.65
CA HIS A 206 -5.34 14.52 23.17
C HIS A 206 -5.08 15.32 21.88
N ARG A 207 -3.97 16.06 21.80
CA ARG A 207 -3.59 16.81 20.58
C ARG A 207 -3.28 15.86 19.41
N THR A 208 -2.49 14.81 19.66
CA THR A 208 -2.11 13.87 18.61
C THR A 208 -3.26 12.98 18.17
N GLU A 209 -4.23 12.69 19.05
CA GLU A 209 -5.38 11.87 18.68
C GLU A 209 -6.39 12.61 17.81
N ALA A 210 -6.57 13.91 18.04
CA ALA A 210 -7.35 14.76 17.13
C ALA A 210 -6.73 14.76 15.72
N GLN A 211 -5.42 15.00 15.63
CA GLN A 211 -4.71 15.00 14.36
C GLN A 211 -4.74 13.62 13.69
N ARG A 212 -4.52 12.53 14.43
CA ARG A 212 -4.63 11.16 13.91
C ARG A 212 -6.05 10.85 13.39
N ARG A 213 -7.09 11.38 14.02
CA ARG A 213 -8.48 11.22 13.54
C ARG A 213 -8.70 11.98 12.23
N GLU A 214 -8.18 13.19 12.11
CA GLU A 214 -8.23 13.97 10.86
C GLU A 214 -7.44 13.30 9.73
N ASP A 215 -6.23 12.80 10.01
CA ASP A 215 -5.40 12.07 9.05
C ASP A 215 -6.09 10.79 8.56
N ARG A 216 -6.75 10.04 9.47
CA ARG A 216 -7.57 8.88 9.09
C ARG A 216 -8.75 9.27 8.20
N ALA A 217 -9.48 10.32 8.57
CA ALA A 217 -10.63 10.78 7.80
C ALA A 217 -10.22 11.31 6.41
N THR A 218 -9.09 12.00 6.31
CA THR A 218 -8.56 12.45 5.01
C THR A 218 -8.09 11.28 4.16
N ALA A 219 -7.40 10.30 4.73
CA ALA A 219 -7.00 9.08 4.03
C ALA A 219 -8.21 8.28 3.51
N GLU A 220 -9.27 8.16 4.31
CA GLU A 220 -10.53 7.55 3.89
C GLU A 220 -11.19 8.29 2.73
N ARG A 221 -11.29 9.62 2.81
CA ARG A 221 -11.82 10.44 1.70
C ARG A 221 -11.02 10.25 0.41
N TRP A 222 -9.70 10.14 0.50
CA TRP A 222 -8.84 9.90 -0.66
C TRP A 222 -9.04 8.49 -1.23
N ARG A 223 -9.18 7.47 -0.37
CA ARG A 223 -9.55 6.11 -0.81
C ARG A 223 -10.89 6.10 -1.54
N ASP A 224 -11.93 6.68 -0.96
CA ASP A 224 -13.26 6.74 -1.59
C ASP A 224 -13.20 7.46 -2.94
N LYS A 225 -12.45 8.56 -3.02
CA LYS A 225 -12.28 9.31 -4.27
C LYS A 225 -11.53 8.47 -5.32
N TYR A 226 -10.50 7.75 -4.92
CA TYR A 226 -9.75 6.86 -5.79
C TYR A 226 -10.64 5.73 -6.31
N GLU A 227 -11.39 5.07 -5.43
CA GLU A 227 -12.30 3.97 -5.79
C GLU A 227 -13.37 4.45 -6.79
N ARG A 228 -13.98 5.61 -6.54
CA ARG A 228 -14.92 6.23 -7.50
C ARG A 228 -14.27 6.49 -8.86
N LYS A 229 -13.00 6.93 -8.89
CA LYS A 229 -12.26 7.15 -10.14
C LYS A 229 -11.91 5.85 -10.84
N CYS A 230 -11.57 4.79 -10.11
CA CYS A 230 -11.40 3.46 -10.68
C CYS A 230 -12.69 2.96 -11.34
N ASP A 231 -13.83 3.12 -10.68
CA ASP A 231 -15.13 2.75 -11.25
C ASP A 231 -15.48 3.56 -12.50
N GLU A 232 -15.21 4.87 -12.50
CA GLU A 232 -15.35 5.73 -13.67
C GLU A 232 -14.46 5.28 -14.83
N CYS A 233 -13.19 4.94 -14.56
CA CYS A 233 -12.26 4.41 -15.55
C CYS A 233 -12.76 3.10 -16.16
N VAL A 234 -13.28 2.17 -15.34
CA VAL A 234 -13.87 0.92 -15.83
C VAL A 234 -15.09 1.20 -16.71
N LYS A 235 -15.97 2.14 -16.33
CA LYS A 235 -17.14 2.53 -17.15
C LYS A 235 -16.71 3.13 -18.49
N ILE A 236 -15.72 4.02 -18.49
CA ILE A 236 -15.19 4.63 -19.73
C ILE A 236 -14.53 3.56 -20.61
N ASN A 237 -13.75 2.65 -20.01
CA ASN A 237 -13.09 1.58 -20.75
C ASN A 237 -14.10 0.65 -21.43
N LYS A 238 -15.19 0.28 -20.73
CA LYS A 238 -16.30 -0.48 -21.33
C LYS A 238 -16.94 0.26 -22.52
N LYS A 239 -17.12 1.57 -22.42
CA LYS A 239 -17.63 2.40 -23.54
C LYS A 239 -16.66 2.44 -24.72
N LEU A 240 -15.35 2.52 -24.45
CA LEU A 240 -14.32 2.49 -25.49
C LEU A 240 -14.28 1.13 -26.20
N ALA A 241 -14.29 0.03 -25.45
CA ALA A 241 -14.35 -1.32 -26.01
C ALA A 241 -15.61 -1.51 -26.89
N ALA A 242 -16.77 -1.03 -26.43
CA ALA A 242 -17.99 -1.08 -27.24
C ALA A 242 -17.88 -0.25 -28.53
N ARG A 243 -17.27 0.95 -28.48
CA ARG A 243 -17.01 1.77 -29.67
C ARG A 243 -16.07 1.05 -30.64
N GLU A 244 -15.03 0.41 -30.14
CA GLU A 244 -14.08 -0.33 -30.97
C GLU A 244 -14.75 -1.48 -31.71
N ILE A 245 -15.63 -2.23 -31.03
CA ILE A 245 -16.43 -3.29 -31.67
C ILE A 245 -17.29 -2.72 -32.81
N ILE A 246 -17.96 -1.58 -32.58
CA ILE A 246 -18.77 -0.92 -33.62
C ILE A 246 -17.89 -0.48 -34.80
N HIS A 247 -16.72 0.09 -34.53
CA HIS A 247 -15.78 0.47 -35.60
C HIS A 247 -15.31 -0.74 -36.40
N ARG A 248 -14.93 -1.83 -35.74
CA ARG A 248 -14.55 -3.09 -36.41
C ARG A 248 -15.70 -3.67 -37.24
N ALA A 249 -16.94 -3.63 -36.74
CA ALA A 249 -18.10 -4.09 -37.50
C ALA A 249 -18.30 -3.26 -38.78
N ARG A 250 -18.19 -1.93 -38.69
CA ARG A 250 -18.26 -1.03 -39.86
C ARG A 250 -17.12 -1.27 -40.85
N GLU A 251 -15.93 -1.59 -40.37
CA GLU A 251 -14.79 -1.93 -41.23
C GLU A 251 -15.06 -3.21 -42.05
N ILE A 252 -15.67 -4.22 -41.43
CA ILE A 252 -16.09 -5.45 -42.11
C ILE A 252 -17.15 -5.13 -43.16
N GLU A 253 -18.19 -4.37 -42.81
CA GLU A 253 -19.23 -3.94 -43.77
C GLU A 253 -18.63 -3.21 -44.98
N LEU A 254 -17.71 -2.27 -44.75
CA LEU A 254 -17.01 -1.57 -45.83
C LEU A 254 -16.12 -2.49 -46.67
N HIS A 255 -15.58 -3.56 -46.09
CA HIS A 255 -14.83 -4.56 -46.82
C HIS A 255 -15.76 -5.40 -47.71
N ASP A 256 -16.92 -5.81 -47.18
CA ASP A 256 -17.93 -6.55 -47.93
C ASP A 256 -18.49 -5.74 -49.10
N PHE A 257 -18.83 -4.47 -48.86
CA PHE A 257 -19.25 -3.56 -49.94
C PHE A 257 -18.17 -3.39 -51.01
N ARG A 258 -16.89 -3.31 -50.62
CA ARG A 258 -15.78 -3.29 -51.58
C ARG A 258 -15.65 -4.59 -52.36
N GLY A 259 -15.93 -5.75 -51.75
CA GLY A 259 -16.01 -7.03 -52.44
C GLY A 259 -17.12 -7.04 -53.49
N GLN A 260 -18.34 -6.66 -53.08
CA GLN A 260 -19.50 -6.56 -53.97
C GLN A 260 -19.24 -5.64 -55.17
N MET A 261 -18.62 -4.47 -54.95
CA MET A 261 -18.24 -3.56 -56.03
C MET A 261 -17.30 -4.22 -57.06
N LYS A 262 -16.28 -4.96 -56.59
CA LYS A 262 -15.36 -5.68 -57.50
C LYS A 262 -16.07 -6.77 -58.30
N ASP A 263 -17.04 -7.46 -57.70
CA ASP A 263 -17.78 -8.51 -58.41
C ASP A 263 -18.76 -7.91 -59.44
N ILE A 264 -19.40 -6.78 -59.13
CA ILE A 264 -20.18 -6.01 -60.11
C ILE A 264 -19.29 -5.51 -61.25
N GLU A 265 -18.09 -5.00 -60.96
CA GLU A 265 -17.13 -4.58 -61.98
C GLU A 265 -16.73 -5.73 -62.92
N LYS A 266 -16.49 -6.93 -62.38
CA LYS A 266 -16.23 -8.12 -63.18
C LYS A 266 -17.42 -8.49 -64.05
N GLU A 267 -18.63 -8.46 -63.50
CA GLU A 267 -19.84 -8.79 -64.25
C GLU A 267 -20.12 -7.78 -65.36
N LEU A 268 -19.90 -6.48 -65.12
CA LEU A 268 -19.92 -5.45 -66.17
C LEU A 268 -18.86 -5.73 -67.25
N GLY A 269 -17.68 -6.20 -66.87
CA GLY A 269 -16.66 -6.67 -67.82
C GLY A 269 -17.14 -7.84 -68.68
N ASN A 270 -17.78 -8.84 -68.06
CA ASN A 270 -18.38 -9.98 -68.75
C ASN A 270 -19.48 -9.53 -69.72
N GLN A 271 -20.38 -8.65 -69.28
CA GLN A 271 -21.45 -8.09 -70.11
C GLN A 271 -20.90 -7.35 -71.33
N ARG A 272 -19.89 -6.48 -71.15
CA ARG A 272 -19.22 -5.81 -72.29
C ARG A 272 -18.59 -6.81 -73.26
N GLY A 273 -18.02 -7.91 -72.74
CA GLY A 273 -17.50 -9.01 -73.55
C GLY A 273 -18.59 -9.69 -74.39
N LEU A 274 -19.77 -9.95 -73.80
CA LEU A 274 -20.92 -10.49 -74.50
C LEU A 274 -21.49 -9.52 -75.54
N GLU A 275 -21.58 -8.22 -75.22
CA GLU A 275 -21.99 -7.19 -76.17
C GLU A 275 -21.07 -7.16 -77.39
N ALA A 276 -19.75 -7.24 -77.19
CA ALA A 276 -18.78 -7.31 -78.29
C ALA A 276 -18.99 -8.56 -79.17
N GLN A 277 -19.29 -9.71 -78.57
CA GLN A 277 -19.62 -10.93 -79.31
C GLN A 277 -20.93 -10.78 -80.10
N ILE A 278 -21.96 -10.16 -79.53
CA ILE A 278 -23.22 -9.89 -80.23
C ILE A 278 -22.97 -9.00 -81.45
N ILE A 279 -22.15 -7.96 -81.32
CA ILE A 279 -21.78 -7.08 -82.43
C ILE A 279 -21.06 -7.88 -83.53
N GLN A 280 -20.07 -8.72 -83.16
CA GLN A 280 -19.37 -9.58 -84.12
C GLN A 280 -20.32 -10.54 -84.86
N LEU A 281 -21.25 -11.16 -84.14
CA LEU A 281 -22.27 -12.03 -84.73
C LEU A 281 -23.23 -11.26 -85.64
N GLN A 282 -23.60 -10.02 -85.27
CA GLN A 282 -24.42 -9.15 -86.10
C GLN A 282 -23.71 -8.76 -87.39
N ASP A 283 -22.42 -8.42 -87.33
CA ASP A 283 -21.60 -8.11 -88.50
C ASP A 283 -21.44 -9.33 -89.40
N ALA A 284 -21.17 -10.52 -88.83
CA ALA A 284 -21.11 -11.77 -89.57
C ALA A 284 -22.46 -12.11 -90.24
N ALA A 285 -23.58 -11.92 -89.54
CA ALA A 285 -24.91 -12.10 -90.11
C ALA A 285 -25.22 -11.07 -91.20
N ALA A 286 -24.79 -9.82 -91.05
CA ALA A 286 -24.94 -8.79 -92.07
C ALA A 286 -24.12 -9.14 -93.32
N LEU A 287 -22.89 -9.61 -93.15
CA LEU A 287 -22.04 -10.11 -94.23
C LEU A 287 -22.72 -11.29 -94.94
N GLN A 288 -23.25 -12.26 -94.19
CA GLN A 288 -23.99 -13.39 -94.76
C GLN A 288 -25.19 -12.92 -95.59
N ARG A 289 -26.00 -11.97 -95.11
CA ARG A 289 -27.11 -11.40 -95.88
C ARG A 289 -26.64 -10.72 -97.17
N VAL A 290 -25.49 -10.04 -97.15
CA VAL A 290 -24.90 -9.42 -98.36
C VAL A 290 -24.45 -10.49 -99.35
N LEU A 291 -23.79 -11.56 -98.88
CA LEU A 291 -23.38 -12.68 -99.72
C LEU A 291 -24.58 -13.43 -100.32
N GLU A 292 -25.63 -13.66 -99.53
CA GLU A 292 -26.88 -14.27 -100.01
C GLU A 292 -27.56 -13.42 -101.09
N ARG A 293 -27.56 -12.08 -100.94
CA ARG A 293 -28.07 -11.18 -101.99
C ARG A 293 -27.25 -11.30 -103.27
N LYS A 294 -25.91 -11.25 -103.18
CA LYS A 294 -25.03 -11.44 -104.34
C LYS A 294 -25.28 -12.78 -105.03
N LEU A 295 -25.37 -13.86 -104.27
CA LEU A 295 -25.65 -15.19 -104.81
C LEU A 295 -27.01 -15.23 -105.52
N ARG A 296 -28.05 -14.62 -104.93
CA ARG A 296 -29.37 -14.50 -105.58
C ARG A 296 -29.28 -13.69 -106.88
N ASP A 297 -28.57 -12.56 -106.88
CA ASP A 297 -28.38 -11.75 -108.07
C ASP A 297 -27.65 -12.53 -109.17
N ASP A 298 -26.59 -13.27 -108.81
CA ASP A 298 -25.86 -14.17 -109.71
C ASP A 298 -26.78 -15.27 -110.28
N PHE A 299 -27.65 -15.87 -109.45
CA PHE A 299 -28.67 -16.82 -109.89
C PHE A 299 -29.67 -16.21 -110.87
N VAL A 300 -30.14 -14.97 -110.62
CA VAL A 300 -31.04 -14.26 -111.55
C VAL A 300 -30.31 -13.99 -112.87
N GLN A 301 -29.06 -13.51 -112.84
CA GLN A 301 -28.25 -13.32 -114.05
C GLN A 301 -28.07 -14.61 -114.84
N LEU A 302 -27.79 -15.72 -114.15
CA LEU A 302 -27.67 -17.04 -114.78
C LEU A 302 -29.00 -17.47 -115.42
N THR A 303 -30.12 -17.24 -114.73
CA THR A 303 -31.47 -17.57 -115.24
C THR A 303 -31.83 -16.72 -116.46
N VAL A 304 -31.52 -15.43 -116.47
CA VAL A 304 -31.72 -14.54 -117.63
C VAL A 304 -30.83 -14.98 -118.79
N ARG A 305 -29.56 -15.34 -118.54
CA ARG A 305 -28.68 -15.92 -119.56
C ARG A 305 -29.22 -17.24 -120.11
N PHE A 306 -29.75 -18.11 -119.25
CA PHE A 306 -30.34 -19.38 -119.65
C PHE A 306 -31.62 -19.16 -120.46
N LEU A 307 -32.47 -18.22 -120.07
CA LEU A 307 -33.66 -17.82 -120.82
C LEU A 307 -33.29 -17.18 -122.16
N PHE A 308 -32.26 -16.33 -122.21
CA PHE A 308 -31.74 -15.77 -123.45
C PHE A 308 -31.19 -16.86 -124.37
N PHE A 309 -30.45 -17.84 -123.82
CA PHE A 309 -29.97 -18.99 -124.57
C PHE A 309 -31.12 -19.88 -125.05
N ALA A 310 -32.12 -20.14 -124.21
CA ALA A 310 -33.32 -20.89 -124.57
C ALA A 310 -34.14 -20.17 -125.65
N LEU A 311 -34.26 -18.84 -125.58
CA LEU A 311 -34.88 -18.01 -126.61
C LEU A 311 -34.08 -18.07 -127.91
N HIS A 312 -32.75 -17.99 -127.83
CA HIS A 312 -31.88 -18.15 -129.00
C HIS A 312 -32.01 -19.54 -129.64
N CYS A 313 -32.08 -20.60 -128.84
CA CYS A 313 -32.38 -21.95 -129.32
C CYS A 313 -33.79 -22.07 -129.93
N TYR A 314 -34.79 -21.42 -129.34
CA TYR A 314 -36.17 -21.39 -129.87
C TYR A 314 -36.27 -20.63 -131.19
N VAL A 315 -35.58 -19.49 -131.31
CA VAL A 315 -35.48 -18.71 -132.55
C VAL A 315 -34.73 -19.50 -133.62
N MET A 316 -33.62 -20.15 -133.27
CA MET A 316 -32.89 -21.03 -134.18
C MET A 316 -33.75 -22.22 -134.63
N ALA A 317 -34.52 -22.84 -133.73
CA ALA A 317 -35.45 -23.92 -134.08
C ALA A 317 -36.56 -23.45 -135.03
N ASN A 318 -37.11 -22.25 -134.81
CA ASN A 318 -38.11 -21.65 -135.71
C ASN A 318 -37.52 -21.24 -137.07
N LEU A 319 -36.28 -20.75 -137.12
CA LEU A 319 -35.57 -20.48 -138.37
C LEU A 319 -35.33 -21.77 -139.16
N ILE A 320 -34.98 -22.87 -138.49
CA ILE A 320 -34.86 -24.19 -139.11
C ILE A 320 -36.24 -24.70 -139.56
N GLY A 321 -37.30 -24.46 -138.79
CA GLY A 321 -38.69 -24.78 -139.16
C GLY A 321 -39.19 -24.00 -140.38
N LEU A 322 -38.87 -22.71 -140.46
CA LEU A 322 -39.17 -21.85 -141.60
C LEU A 322 -38.35 -22.22 -142.85
N ALA A 323 -37.08 -22.59 -142.69
CA ALA A 323 -36.28 -23.11 -143.79
C ALA A 323 -36.89 -24.39 -144.39
N ARG A 324 -37.39 -25.30 -143.54
CA ARG A 324 -38.12 -26.50 -144.00
C ARG A 324 -39.46 -26.17 -144.66
N LEU A 325 -40.21 -25.19 -144.16
CA LEU A 325 -41.45 -24.74 -144.80
C LEU A 325 -41.19 -24.07 -146.16
N TYR A 326 -40.09 -23.34 -146.31
CA TYR A 326 -39.68 -22.76 -147.58
C TYR A 326 -39.28 -23.83 -148.61
N GLU A 327 -38.61 -24.91 -148.19
CA GLU A 327 -38.37 -26.09 -149.05
C GLU A 327 -39.68 -26.76 -149.48
N ILE A 328 -40.65 -26.90 -148.57
CA ILE A 328 -41.97 -27.48 -148.90
C ILE A 328 -42.74 -26.58 -149.87
N GLN A 329 -42.68 -25.26 -149.70
CA GLN A 329 -43.36 -24.31 -150.59
C GLN A 329 -42.73 -24.30 -152.00
N LYS A 330 -41.41 -24.43 -152.10
CA LYS A 330 -40.71 -24.60 -153.38
C LYS A 330 -41.11 -25.89 -154.11
N THR A 331 -41.21 -27.01 -153.40
CA THR A 331 -41.69 -28.27 -154.00
C THR A 331 -43.17 -28.21 -154.41
N HIS A 332 -43.98 -27.37 -153.74
CA HIS A 332 -45.37 -27.15 -154.13
C HIS A 332 -45.50 -26.27 -155.39
N GLU A 333 -44.67 -25.23 -155.53
CA GLU A 333 -44.61 -24.40 -156.74
C GLU A 333 -44.09 -25.19 -157.97
N GLU A 334 -43.09 -26.06 -157.79
CA GLU A 334 -42.62 -26.96 -158.85
C GLU A 334 -43.70 -27.97 -159.30
N MET A 335 -44.57 -28.42 -158.37
CA MET A 335 -45.71 -29.30 -158.70
C MET A 335 -46.84 -28.56 -159.46
N ILE A 336 -47.05 -27.27 -159.17
CA ILE A 336 -48.04 -26.43 -159.85
C ILE A 336 -47.60 -26.11 -161.29
N GLU A 337 -46.31 -25.89 -161.54
CA GLU A 337 -45.77 -25.76 -162.90
C GLU A 337 -45.89 -27.06 -163.70
N TYR A 338 -45.68 -28.22 -163.07
CA TYR A 338 -45.87 -29.53 -163.71
C TYR A 338 -47.34 -29.78 -164.11
N GLN A 339 -48.31 -29.35 -163.29
CA GLN A 339 -49.74 -29.43 -163.64
C GLN A 339 -50.16 -28.43 -164.74
N LYS A 340 -49.41 -27.35 -164.93
CA LYS A 340 -49.65 -26.36 -165.98
C LYS A 340 -49.16 -26.87 -167.34
N GLN A 341 -48.02 -27.56 -167.37
CA GLN A 341 -47.49 -28.21 -168.58
C GLN A 341 -48.38 -29.38 -169.07
N LEU A 342 -48.96 -30.17 -168.15
CA LEU A 342 -49.91 -31.24 -168.53
C LEU A 342 -51.25 -30.72 -169.09
N ARG A 343 -51.59 -29.45 -168.85
CA ARG A 343 -52.85 -28.86 -169.32
C ARG A 343 -52.74 -28.24 -170.72
N GLU A 344 -51.52 -27.97 -171.19
CA GLU A 344 -51.25 -27.43 -172.53
C GLU A 344 -51.05 -28.53 -173.60
N GLU A 345 -50.78 -29.79 -173.23
CA GLU A 345 -50.68 -30.91 -174.18
C GLU A 345 -52.02 -31.54 -174.62
N VAL A 346 -53.17 -31.13 -174.05
CA VAL A 346 -54.48 -31.74 -174.33
C VAL A 346 -55.35 -30.94 -175.32
N HIS A 347 -54.93 -29.76 -175.79
CA HIS A 347 -55.70 -28.94 -176.76
C HIS A 347 -55.13 -28.88 -178.18
N PHE A 348 -54.62 -30.03 -178.66
CA PHE A 348 -54.48 -30.32 -180.08
C PHE A 348 -55.44 -31.46 -180.45
N LYS A 349 -56.72 -31.12 -180.72
CA LYS A 349 -57.75 -31.89 -181.48
C LYS A 349 -59.16 -31.39 -181.12
N TYR A 350 -59.62 -30.36 -181.83
CA TYR A 350 -60.77 -30.39 -182.72
C TYR A 350 -60.85 -29.08 -183.50
#